data_AF-A0AAV5WPY4-F1
#
_entry.id   AF-A0AAV5WPY4-F1
#
_cell.length_a   1.000
_cell.length_b   1.000
_cell.length_c   1.000
_cell.angle_alpha   90.00
_cell.angle_beta   90.00
_cell.angle_gamma   90.00
#
_symmetry.space_group_name_H-M   'P 1'
#
loop_
_entity.id
_entity.type
_entity.pdbx_description
1 polymer ?
#
loop_
_entity_poly.entity_id
_entity_poly.type
_entity_poly.pdbx_seq_one_letter_code
_entity_poly.pdbx_strand_id
1 'polypeptide(L)'
;MARTKQTARKTTNEPLTKQERSLATKLQTKRDKHRSLSHMGKTSSPQKIKIAAPRRCLITANVLKDIRRYQRSVDLLIPKMPFRRVVRQIMEKFNTGGDPLRIQSVAVEALQEAAEMYLVGVFDDANMAALHAKRVTVMPRDLDLIRRIRRE
;
A
#
# COMPACT_ATOMS: atom_id res chain seq x y z
N MET A 1 -24.75 -34.30 -43.61
CA MET A 1 -25.67 -33.26 -44.15
C MET A 1 -26.82 -33.05 -43.17
N ALA A 2 -26.93 -31.89 -42.51
CA ALA A 2 -28.14 -31.52 -41.77
C ALA A 2 -28.22 -29.99 -41.56
N ARG A 3 -28.63 -29.32 -42.65
CA ARG A 3 -29.44 -28.10 -42.79
C ARG A 3 -29.67 -27.22 -41.54
N THR A 4 -29.07 -26.04 -41.53
CA THR A 4 -29.40 -24.89 -40.66
C THR A 4 -30.81 -24.36 -40.98
N LYS A 5 -31.66 -24.19 -39.97
CA LYS A 5 -32.96 -23.51 -40.08
C LYS A 5 -32.79 -22.05 -39.66
N GLN A 6 -33.01 -21.11 -40.59
CA GLN A 6 -33.21 -19.70 -40.30
C GLN A 6 -34.62 -19.49 -39.74
N THR A 7 -34.76 -18.65 -38.71
CA THR A 7 -36.05 -18.10 -38.27
C THR A 7 -36.02 -16.58 -38.37
N ALA A 8 -36.96 -16.03 -39.12
CA ALA A 8 -37.11 -14.60 -39.41
C ALA A 8 -37.49 -13.80 -38.14
N ARG A 9 -36.95 -12.58 -38.01
CA ARG A 9 -37.49 -11.57 -37.08
C ARG A 9 -38.47 -10.67 -37.83
N LYS A 10 -39.67 -10.60 -37.26
CA LYS A 10 -40.88 -9.92 -37.72
C LYS A 10 -40.64 -8.40 -37.87
N THR A 11 -40.97 -7.85 -39.03
CA THR A 11 -41.15 -6.42 -39.26
C THR A 11 -42.59 -6.05 -38.92
N THR A 12 -42.80 -5.22 -37.90
CA THR A 12 -44.10 -4.57 -37.67
C THR A 12 -43.89 -3.07 -37.72
N ASN A 13 -44.46 -2.46 -38.76
CA ASN A 13 -44.59 -1.01 -38.89
C ASN A 13 -45.70 -0.56 -37.95
N GLU A 14 -45.36 -0.20 -36.71
CA GLU A 14 -46.26 0.51 -35.80
C GLU A 14 -45.68 1.90 -35.47
N PRO A 15 -46.49 2.96 -35.45
CA PRO A 15 -46.01 4.30 -35.15
C PRO A 15 -45.66 4.43 -33.66
N LEU A 16 -44.39 4.75 -33.38
CA LEU A 16 -43.83 4.95 -32.04
C LEU A 16 -44.60 6.00 -31.22
N THR A 17 -44.82 5.69 -29.94
CA THR A 17 -45.51 6.57 -28.98
C THR A 17 -44.64 7.78 -28.62
N LYS A 18 -45.25 8.88 -28.13
CA LYS A 18 -44.54 10.15 -27.84
C LYS A 18 -43.38 10.00 -26.84
N GLN A 19 -43.39 8.98 -25.99
CA GLN A 19 -42.32 8.71 -25.03
C GLN A 19 -41.05 8.16 -25.72
N GLU A 20 -41.18 7.35 -26.78
CA GLU A 20 -40.05 6.74 -27.49
C GLU A 20 -39.31 7.74 -28.40
N ARG A 21 -40.03 8.77 -28.92
CA ARG A 21 -39.40 9.85 -29.70
C ARG A 21 -38.40 10.67 -28.89
N SER A 22 -38.65 10.84 -27.58
CA SER A 22 -37.77 11.62 -26.69
C SER A 22 -36.43 10.92 -26.37
N LEU A 23 -36.42 9.58 -26.42
CA LEU A 23 -35.21 8.76 -26.23
C LEU A 23 -34.34 8.75 -27.49
N ALA A 24 -34.96 8.76 -28.69
CA ALA A 24 -34.24 8.82 -29.96
C ALA A 24 -33.58 10.19 -30.23
N THR A 25 -34.17 11.30 -29.75
CA THR A 25 -33.61 12.65 -29.93
C THR A 25 -32.36 12.91 -29.08
N LYS A 26 -32.16 12.18 -27.97
CA LYS A 26 -30.94 12.28 -27.15
C LYS A 26 -29.72 11.55 -27.73
N LEU A 27 -29.92 10.67 -28.72
CA LEU A 27 -28.83 9.93 -29.38
C LEU A 27 -28.30 10.62 -30.66
N GLN A 28 -28.89 11.75 -31.07
CA GLN A 28 -28.46 12.49 -32.27
C GLN A 28 -27.67 13.77 -31.97
N THR A 29 -27.65 14.29 -30.74
CA THR A 29 -27.01 15.58 -30.42
C THR A 29 -25.51 15.51 -30.06
N LYS A 30 -24.83 14.41 -30.39
CA LYS A 30 -23.35 14.32 -30.33
C LYS A 30 -22.70 14.03 -31.68
N ARG A 31 -23.46 14.08 -32.78
CA ARG A 31 -22.93 13.86 -34.14
C ARG A 31 -22.61 15.15 -34.91
N ASP A 32 -23.05 16.31 -34.44
CA ASP A 32 -22.83 17.60 -35.13
C ASP A 32 -22.00 18.58 -34.28
N LYS A 33 -20.68 18.35 -34.20
CA LYS A 33 -19.75 19.45 -33.85
C LYS A 33 -18.33 19.30 -34.40
N HIS A 34 -18.14 18.52 -35.47
CA HIS A 34 -16.90 18.54 -36.25
C HIS A 34 -17.22 18.37 -37.72
N ARG A 35 -17.89 19.38 -38.29
CA ARG A 35 -17.86 19.63 -39.74
C ARG A 35 -17.41 21.07 -39.94
N SER A 36 -16.09 21.27 -39.95
CA SER A 36 -15.48 22.45 -40.52
C SER A 36 -14.14 22.08 -41.14
N LEU A 37 -14.15 22.10 -42.47
CA LEU A 37 -13.08 22.57 -43.35
C LEU A 37 -11.86 21.66 -43.58
N SER A 38 -11.57 21.59 -44.87
CA SER A 38 -10.57 20.87 -45.62
C SER A 38 -9.12 21.35 -45.40
N HIS A 39 -8.20 20.42 -45.71
CA HIS A 39 -6.95 20.60 -46.46
C HIS A 39 -5.63 20.38 -45.69
N MET A 40 -4.71 19.74 -46.43
CA MET A 40 -3.28 19.47 -46.19
C MET A 40 -2.92 18.25 -45.32
N GLY A 41 -2.34 17.27 -46.01
CA GLY A 41 -1.85 16.04 -45.41
C GLY A 41 -0.67 16.24 -44.46
N LYS A 42 -0.53 15.26 -43.55
CA LYS A 42 0.72 14.80 -42.96
C LYS A 42 0.49 13.40 -42.44
N THR A 43 1.40 12.52 -42.78
CA THR A 43 1.45 11.09 -42.48
C THR A 43 1.29 10.84 -40.98
N SER A 44 0.21 10.15 -40.59
CA SER A 44 0.05 9.65 -39.22
C SER A 44 0.83 8.35 -39.08
N SER A 45 2.03 8.44 -38.53
CA SER A 45 2.64 7.28 -37.87
C SER A 45 1.70 6.82 -36.74
N PRO A 46 1.50 5.51 -36.53
CA PRO A 46 0.65 5.04 -35.46
C PRO A 46 1.28 5.44 -34.13
N GLN A 47 0.68 6.41 -33.44
CA GLN A 47 1.06 6.78 -32.08
C GLN A 47 0.84 5.55 -31.18
N LYS A 48 1.92 4.86 -30.82
CA LYS A 48 1.91 3.86 -29.75
C LYS A 48 1.40 4.55 -28.49
N ILE A 49 0.16 4.25 -28.11
CA ILE A 49 -0.36 4.50 -26.77
C ILE A 49 0.62 3.77 -25.84
N LYS A 50 1.50 4.53 -25.16
CA LYS A 50 2.29 4.01 -24.05
C LYS A 50 1.30 3.73 -22.94
N ILE A 51 0.70 2.54 -22.96
CA ILE A 51 0.02 2.00 -21.79
C ILE A 51 1.10 1.99 -20.72
N ALA A 52 1.02 2.92 -19.77
CA ALA A 52 1.92 2.97 -18.65
C ALA A 52 1.88 1.59 -18.02
N ALA A 53 2.98 0.85 -18.13
CA ALA A 53 3.08 -0.48 -17.55
C ALA A 53 2.61 -0.37 -16.09
N PRO A 54 1.71 -1.26 -15.63
CA PRO A 54 1.25 -1.20 -14.25
C PRO A 54 2.49 -1.17 -13.37
N ARG A 55 2.61 -0.13 -12.53
CA ARG A 55 3.73 0.04 -11.60
C ARG A 55 3.74 -1.13 -10.64
N ARG A 56 4.32 -2.25 -11.06
CA ARG A 56 4.73 -3.33 -10.16
C ARG A 56 5.93 -2.77 -9.40
N CYS A 57 5.66 -2.01 -8.35
CA CYS A 57 6.65 -1.84 -7.31
C CYS A 57 6.87 -3.23 -6.72
N LEU A 58 7.94 -3.89 -7.17
CA LEU A 58 8.42 -5.11 -6.56
C LEU A 58 8.58 -4.83 -5.07
N ILE A 59 7.89 -5.61 -4.23
CA ILE A 59 7.82 -5.46 -2.78
C ILE A 59 9.24 -5.25 -2.19
N THR A 60 10.24 -5.92 -2.75
CA THR A 60 11.66 -5.82 -2.39
C THR A 60 12.32 -4.46 -2.70
N ALA A 61 11.93 -3.78 -3.77
CA ALA A 61 12.45 -2.46 -4.13
C ALA A 61 11.94 -1.35 -3.20
N ASN A 62 10.80 -1.58 -2.53
CA ASN A 62 10.28 -0.66 -1.52
C ASN A 62 11.02 -0.85 -0.18
N VAL A 63 11.32 -2.07 0.23
CA VAL A 63 12.06 -2.36 1.48
C VAL A 63 13.43 -1.66 1.52
N LEU A 64 14.20 -1.70 0.44
CA LEU A 64 15.51 -1.02 0.40
C LEU A 64 15.39 0.51 0.49
N LYS A 65 14.29 1.09 0.00
CA LYS A 65 14.02 2.53 0.14
C LYS A 65 13.67 2.86 1.59
N ASP A 66 12.87 2.01 2.23
CA ASP A 66 12.47 2.18 3.62
C ASP A 66 13.68 2.08 4.56
N ILE A 67 14.57 1.09 4.36
CA ILE A 67 15.83 0.97 5.11
C ILE A 67 16.65 2.25 5.00
N ARG A 68 16.88 2.76 3.78
CA ARG A 68 17.66 3.99 3.56
C ARG A 68 16.98 5.23 4.14
N ARG A 69 15.65 5.26 4.17
CA ARG A 69 14.88 6.35 4.77
C ARG A 69 15.06 6.33 6.29
N TYR A 70 14.79 5.19 6.93
CA TYR A 70 14.84 5.05 8.38
C TYR A 70 16.26 5.19 8.94
N GLN A 71 17.29 4.80 8.19
CA GLN A 71 18.69 5.00 8.59
C GLN A 71 19.16 6.47 8.53
N ARG A 72 18.46 7.35 7.80
CA ARG A 72 18.80 8.78 7.73
C ARG A 72 18.07 9.62 8.77
N SER A 73 16.86 9.19 9.13
CA SER A 73 16.04 9.84 10.16
C SER A 73 16.41 9.33 11.55
N VAL A 74 16.11 10.14 12.57
CA VAL A 74 16.20 9.76 13.99
C VAL A 74 14.83 9.80 14.66
N ASP A 75 13.77 9.73 13.87
CA ASP A 75 12.39 9.79 14.35
C ASP A 75 12.01 8.48 15.06
N LEU A 76 11.25 8.59 16.15
CA LEU A 76 10.66 7.44 16.83
C LEU A 76 9.68 6.70 15.92
N LEU A 77 9.84 5.37 15.82
CA LEU A 77 9.05 4.52 14.94
C LEU A 77 7.84 3.89 15.66
N ILE A 78 7.92 3.69 16.97
CA ILE A 78 6.81 3.15 17.75
C ILE A 78 5.80 4.28 18.04
N PRO A 79 4.50 4.07 17.80
CA PRO A 79 3.51 5.10 18.13
C PRO A 79 3.49 5.39 19.65
N LYS A 80 3.52 6.68 20.02
CA LYS A 80 3.65 7.12 21.44
C LYS A 80 2.55 6.61 22.36
N MET A 81 1.29 6.55 21.90
CA MET A 81 0.14 6.15 22.71
C MET A 81 0.18 4.67 23.14
N PRO A 82 0.37 3.68 22.24
CA PRO A 82 0.50 2.28 22.65
C PRO A 82 1.75 2.04 23.50
N PHE A 83 2.89 2.67 23.20
CA PHE A 83 4.09 2.55 24.04
C PHE A 83 3.80 2.99 25.49
N ARG A 84 3.18 4.17 25.65
CA ARG A 84 2.75 4.66 26.97
C ARG A 84 1.81 3.71 27.71
N ARG A 85 0.90 3.03 27.01
CA ARG A 85 0.00 2.02 27.61
C ARG A 85 0.77 0.83 28.13
N VAL A 86 1.75 0.33 27.37
CA VAL A 86 2.62 -0.79 27.79
C VAL A 86 3.46 -0.40 29.00
N VAL A 87 4.05 0.80 28.99
CA VAL A 87 4.82 1.30 30.15
C VAL A 87 3.95 1.34 31.41
N ARG A 88 2.72 1.87 31.32
CA ARG A 88 1.77 1.88 32.46
C ARG A 88 1.41 0.47 32.93
N GLN A 89 1.11 -0.43 31.99
CA GLN A 89 0.80 -1.82 32.32
C GLN A 89 1.96 -2.51 33.05
N ILE A 90 3.20 -2.24 32.68
CA ILE A 90 4.39 -2.78 33.36
C ILE A 90 4.53 -2.16 34.75
N MET A 91 4.39 -0.85 34.87
CA MET A 91 4.50 -0.15 36.16
C MET A 91 3.44 -0.60 37.17
N GLU A 92 2.22 -0.87 36.72
CA GLU A 92 1.15 -1.40 37.56
C GLU A 92 1.51 -2.76 38.16
N LYS A 93 2.27 -3.61 37.46
CA LYS A 93 2.74 -4.90 38.00
C LYS A 93 3.71 -4.74 39.17
N PHE A 94 4.45 -3.64 39.22
CA PHE A 94 5.42 -3.35 40.28
C PHE A 94 4.85 -2.46 41.39
N ASN A 95 3.63 -1.97 41.22
CA ASN A 95 3.01 -1.09 42.18
C ASN A 95 2.50 -1.88 43.41
N THR A 96 3.25 -1.82 44.51
CA THR A 96 2.90 -2.49 45.77
C THR A 96 2.05 -1.61 46.70
N GLY A 97 2.03 -0.29 46.46
CA GLY A 97 1.48 0.72 47.38
C GLY A 97 0.01 1.10 47.17
N GLY A 98 -0.73 0.43 46.29
CA GLY A 98 -2.16 0.69 46.03
C GLY A 98 -2.47 1.97 45.23
N ASP A 99 -1.65 3.02 45.38
CA ASP A 99 -1.86 4.31 44.72
C ASP A 99 -1.30 4.33 43.28
N PRO A 100 -1.98 4.99 42.32
CA PRO A 100 -1.53 5.02 40.94
C PRO A 100 -0.24 5.84 40.76
N LEU A 101 0.81 5.21 40.22
CA LEU A 101 2.07 5.85 39.90
C LEU A 101 1.91 6.90 38.78
N ARG A 102 2.41 8.11 39.04
CA ARG A 102 2.45 9.21 38.07
C ARG A 102 3.79 9.17 37.31
N ILE A 103 3.74 9.37 36.00
CA ILE A 103 4.91 9.36 35.11
C ILE A 103 4.99 10.71 34.43
N GLN A 104 6.17 11.33 34.44
CA GLN A 104 6.44 12.53 33.66
C GLN A 104 6.41 12.21 32.16
N SER A 105 5.95 13.15 31.33
CA SER A 105 5.93 12.97 29.87
C SER A 105 7.32 12.69 29.30
N VAL A 106 8.32 13.47 29.74
CA VAL A 106 9.73 13.34 29.31
C VAL A 106 10.30 11.96 29.69
N ALA A 107 9.92 11.41 30.83
CA ALA A 107 10.36 10.07 31.24
C ALA A 107 9.83 8.98 30.30
N VAL A 108 8.59 9.10 29.82
CA VAL A 108 8.03 8.16 28.83
C VAL A 108 8.79 8.25 27.50
N GLU A 109 9.16 9.46 27.08
CA GLU A 109 9.94 9.67 25.85
C GLU A 109 11.35 9.08 25.97
N ALA A 110 12.04 9.32 27.09
CA ALA A 110 13.36 8.73 27.36
C ALA A 110 13.33 7.19 27.38
N LEU A 111 12.29 6.59 28.00
CA LEU A 111 12.08 5.15 27.97
C LEU A 111 11.88 4.63 26.54
N GLN A 112 11.17 5.40 25.71
CA GLN A 112 10.92 5.02 24.32
C GLN A 112 12.19 5.09 23.49
N GLU A 113 12.96 6.17 23.60
CA GLU A 113 14.25 6.32 22.93
C GLU A 113 15.21 5.18 23.27
N ALA A 114 15.34 4.86 24.57
CA ALA A 114 16.19 3.76 25.02
C ALA A 114 15.72 2.40 24.49
N ALA A 115 14.40 2.14 24.51
CA ALA A 115 13.84 0.89 24.02
C ALA A 115 14.03 0.71 22.50
N GLU A 116 13.78 1.75 21.70
CA GLU A 116 13.98 1.70 20.25
C GLU A 116 15.46 1.55 19.89
N MET A 117 16.35 2.29 20.55
CA MET A 117 17.80 2.15 20.36
C MET A 117 18.27 0.72 20.63
N TYR A 118 17.83 0.14 21.75
CA TYR A 118 18.16 -1.24 22.11
C TYR A 118 17.65 -2.23 21.05
N LEU A 119 16.40 -2.09 20.60
CA LEU A 119 15.82 -2.97 19.58
C LEU A 119 16.56 -2.89 18.24
N VAL A 120 16.92 -1.67 17.79
CA VAL A 120 17.71 -1.48 16.56
C VAL A 120 19.05 -2.22 16.68
N GLY A 121 19.74 -2.05 17.80
CA GLY A 121 21.01 -2.76 18.05
C GLY A 121 20.84 -4.28 18.07
N VAL A 122 19.78 -4.83 18.67
CA VAL A 122 19.50 -6.28 18.64
C VAL A 122 19.24 -6.76 17.21
N PHE A 123 18.50 -5.98 16.40
CA PHE A 123 18.19 -6.36 15.02
C PHE A 123 19.40 -6.30 14.09
N ASP A 124 20.34 -5.38 14.30
CA ASP A 124 21.59 -5.34 13.54
C ASP A 124 22.42 -6.62 13.78
N ASP A 125 22.59 -7.01 15.04
CA ASP A 125 23.29 -8.25 15.39
C ASP A 125 22.57 -9.50 14.86
N ALA A 126 21.23 -9.53 14.97
CA ALA A 126 20.43 -10.65 14.46
C ALA A 126 20.48 -10.74 12.93
N ASN A 127 20.58 -9.61 12.24
CA ASN A 127 20.80 -9.56 10.80
C ASN A 127 22.18 -10.12 10.44
N MET A 128 23.22 -9.79 11.20
CA MET A 128 24.56 -10.39 11.01
C MET A 128 24.54 -11.91 11.23
N ALA A 129 23.81 -12.40 12.24
CA ALA A 129 23.63 -13.83 12.47
C ALA A 129 22.87 -14.53 11.31
N ALA A 130 21.83 -13.89 10.77
CA ALA A 130 21.10 -14.40 9.61
C ALA A 130 22.01 -14.47 8.36
N LEU A 131 22.82 -13.44 8.13
CA LEU A 131 23.80 -13.41 7.04
C LEU A 131 24.89 -14.48 7.21
N HIS A 132 25.37 -14.71 8.43
CA HIS A 132 26.31 -15.79 8.73
C HIS A 132 25.74 -17.16 8.37
N ALA A 133 24.43 -17.36 8.56
CA ALA A 133 23.70 -18.55 8.16
C ALA A 133 23.25 -18.56 6.67
N LYS A 134 23.77 -17.66 5.83
CA LYS A 134 23.44 -17.51 4.39
C LYS A 134 21.96 -17.22 4.12
N ARG A 135 21.26 -16.58 5.06
CA ARG A 135 19.86 -16.14 4.92
C ARG A 135 19.79 -14.61 4.82
N VAL A 136 18.69 -14.11 4.25
CA VAL A 136 18.37 -12.67 4.18
C VAL A 136 17.24 -12.30 5.15
N THR A 137 16.51 -13.29 5.65
CA THR A 137 15.40 -13.09 6.59
C THR A 137 15.83 -13.45 8.00
N VAL A 138 15.70 -12.49 8.92
CA VAL A 138 15.91 -12.68 10.36
C VAL A 138 14.82 -13.59 10.92
N MET A 139 15.22 -14.54 11.76
CA MET A 139 14.34 -15.52 12.40
C MET A 139 14.47 -15.43 13.93
N PRO A 140 13.50 -15.97 14.70
CA PRO A 140 13.57 -15.97 16.16
C PRO A 140 14.85 -16.61 16.71
N ARG A 141 15.37 -17.65 16.04
CA ARG A 141 16.63 -18.31 16.42
C ARG A 141 17.85 -17.39 16.36
N ASP A 142 17.83 -16.38 15.47
CA ASP A 142 18.90 -15.39 15.37
C ASP A 142 18.85 -14.47 16.58
N LEU A 143 17.66 -14.02 16.99
CA LEU A 143 17.45 -13.22 18.20
C LEU A 143 17.84 -13.99 19.47
N ASP A 144 17.44 -15.25 19.57
CA ASP A 144 17.79 -16.12 20.71
C ASP A 144 19.31 -16.31 20.83
N LEU A 145 19.99 -16.48 19.69
CA LEU A 145 21.45 -16.58 19.66
C LEU A 145 22.11 -15.28 20.16
N ILE A 146 21.66 -14.13 19.65
CA ILE A 146 22.21 -12.83 20.07
C ILE A 146 21.99 -12.56 21.56
N ARG A 147 20.80 -12.83 22.09
CA ARG A 147 20.52 -12.69 23.53
C ARG A 147 21.46 -13.56 24.38
N ARG A 148 21.69 -14.80 23.96
CA ARG A 148 22.64 -15.71 24.63
C ARG A 148 24.08 -15.18 24.61
N ILE A 149 24.52 -14.61 23.49
CA ILE A 149 25.87 -14.03 23.36
C ILE A 149 26.01 -12.77 24.22
N ARG A 150 24.99 -11.90 24.20
CA ARG A 150 24.95 -10.65 24.98
C ARG A 150 24.77 -10.87 26.49
N ARG A 151 24.40 -12.08 26.91
CA ARG A 151 24.12 -12.45 28.31
C ARG A 151 22.95 -11.67 28.91
N GLU A 152 21.94 -11.43 28.09
CA GLU A 152 20.65 -10.84 28.47
C GLU A 152 19.60 -11.91 28.81
#